data_AF-A0A7C2SCA7-F1
#
_entry.id   AF-A0A7C2SCA7-F1
#
_cell.length_a   1.000
_cell.length_b   1.000
_cell.length_c   1.000
_cell.angle_alpha   90.00
_cell.angle_beta   90.00
_cell.angle_gamma   90.00
#
_symmetry.space_group_name_H-M   'P 1'
#
loop_
_entity.id
_entity.type
_entity.pdbx_description
1 polymer ?
#
loop_
_entity_poly.entity_id
_entity_poly.type
_entity_poly.pdbx_seq_one_letter_code
_entity_poly.pdbx_strand_id
1 'polypeptide(L)'
;MREYALGATAVEAFYRSLPYLGWTNVFVGDPLATAAAPVARRPEDGDGDGVPDGRDVCREHPNPDQRDSDGDGLGNLCDADVDGDGWVTTSFGRAERPGDVERIALTAKALAYDPHHDLDGDGRVDRRDVSLAHVTLFQRPGPGARAEGSEPR
;
A
#
# COMPACT_ATOMS: atom_id res chain seq x y z
N MET A 1 29.92 -44.17 -20.48
CA MET A 1 29.05 -43.29 -21.27
C MET A 1 27.76 -44.04 -21.55
N ARG A 2 26.63 -43.56 -21.01
CA ARG A 2 25.29 -44.00 -21.40
C ARG A 2 24.56 -42.74 -21.87
N GLU A 3 24.09 -42.81 -23.10
CA GLU A 3 23.42 -41.73 -23.81
C GLU A 3 22.11 -41.38 -23.10
N TYR A 4 21.95 -40.11 -22.72
CA TYR A 4 20.66 -39.57 -22.31
C TYR A 4 19.89 -39.23 -23.57
N ALA A 5 18.79 -39.95 -23.80
CA ALA A 5 17.86 -39.65 -24.87
C ALA A 5 17.41 -38.18 -24.77
N LEU A 6 17.48 -37.52 -25.93
CA LEU A 6 17.14 -36.12 -26.19
C LEU A 6 15.83 -35.71 -25.51
N GLY A 7 15.87 -34.70 -24.64
CA GLY A 7 14.72 -33.82 -24.37
C GLY A 7 14.12 -33.80 -22.96
N ALA A 8 14.56 -34.62 -22.00
CA ALA A 8 14.04 -34.55 -20.63
C ALA A 8 14.82 -33.53 -19.79
N THR A 9 14.11 -32.63 -19.10
CA THR A 9 14.75 -31.66 -18.20
C THR A 9 15.26 -32.35 -16.92
N ALA A 10 16.29 -31.81 -16.26
CA ALA A 10 16.83 -32.37 -15.02
C ALA A 10 15.77 -32.58 -13.92
N VAL A 11 14.69 -31.80 -13.97
CA VAL A 11 13.53 -31.87 -13.07
C VAL A 11 12.74 -33.17 -13.27
N GLU A 12 12.51 -33.61 -14.51
CA GLU A 12 11.79 -34.86 -14.80
C GLU A 12 12.56 -36.10 -14.34
N ALA A 13 13.90 -36.07 -14.45
CA ALA A 13 14.76 -37.13 -13.97
C ALA A 13 14.74 -37.23 -12.44
N PHE A 14 14.67 -36.09 -11.74
CA PHE A 14 14.60 -36.04 -10.28
C PHE A 14 13.29 -36.67 -9.75
N TYR A 15 12.14 -36.27 -10.29
CA TYR A 15 10.85 -36.79 -9.82
C TYR A 15 10.62 -38.28 -10.11
N ARG A 16 11.21 -38.83 -11.18
CA ARG A 16 11.18 -40.28 -11.44
C ARG A 16 12.04 -41.10 -10.49
N SER A 17 12.97 -40.48 -9.77
CA SER A 17 13.90 -41.18 -8.86
C SER A 17 13.41 -41.27 -7.41
N LEU A 18 12.24 -40.70 -7.10
CA LEU A 18 11.63 -40.73 -5.77
C LEU A 18 10.51 -41.80 -5.70
N PRO A 19 10.77 -43.00 -5.14
CA PRO A 19 9.83 -44.13 -5.17
C PRO A 19 8.59 -43.95 -4.28
N TYR A 20 8.46 -42.84 -3.55
CA TYR A 20 7.34 -42.57 -2.62
C TYR A 20 6.27 -41.62 -3.20
N LEU A 21 6.55 -40.98 -4.34
CA LEU A 21 5.55 -40.17 -5.07
C LEU A 21 4.91 -41.01 -6.19
N GLY A 22 4.60 -42.27 -5.86
CA GLY A 22 3.98 -43.22 -6.76
C GLY A 22 2.51 -42.89 -7.03
N TRP A 23 2.24 -42.31 -8.20
CA TRP A 23 1.06 -42.52 -9.08
C TRP A 23 -0.36 -42.60 -8.49
N THR A 24 -0.59 -42.15 -7.26
CA THR A 24 -1.92 -42.05 -6.67
C THR A 24 -2.02 -40.71 -5.96
N ASN A 25 -3.05 -39.95 -6.35
CA ASN A 25 -3.39 -38.56 -5.99
C ASN A 25 -2.71 -37.55 -6.93
N VAL A 26 -3.26 -37.17 -8.09
CA VAL A 26 -4.65 -36.77 -8.41
C VAL A 26 -4.98 -37.15 -9.86
N PHE A 27 -6.20 -37.64 -10.07
CA PHE A 27 -6.78 -37.97 -11.38
C PHE A 27 -6.89 -36.73 -12.28
N VAL A 28 -6.34 -36.80 -13.50
CA VAL A 28 -6.74 -35.92 -14.60
C VAL A 28 -7.99 -36.53 -15.23
N GLY A 29 -9.15 -36.00 -14.87
CA GLY A 29 -10.42 -36.43 -15.40
C GLY A 29 -11.63 -36.01 -14.56
N ASP A 30 -11.66 -34.78 -14.05
CA ASP A 30 -12.92 -34.22 -13.52
C ASP A 30 -13.76 -33.71 -14.71
N PRO A 31 -14.93 -34.30 -15.01
CA PRO A 31 -15.86 -33.71 -15.99
C PRO A 31 -16.43 -32.35 -15.51
N LEU A 32 -16.15 -31.95 -14.26
CA LEU A 32 -16.39 -30.60 -13.74
C LEU A 32 -15.30 -29.58 -14.09
N ALA A 33 -14.19 -29.99 -14.74
CA ALA A 33 -13.28 -29.07 -15.42
C ALA A 33 -13.88 -28.51 -16.73
N THR A 34 -15.13 -28.85 -17.04
CA THR A 34 -15.94 -28.15 -18.02
C THR A 34 -16.50 -26.88 -17.39
N ALA A 35 -15.91 -25.74 -17.74
CA ALA A 35 -16.22 -24.39 -17.25
C ALA A 35 -15.71 -24.07 -15.84
N ALA A 36 -14.40 -24.15 -15.62
CA ALA A 36 -13.78 -23.07 -14.85
C ALA A 36 -14.02 -21.79 -15.66
N ALA A 37 -15.09 -21.07 -15.31
CA ALA A 37 -15.27 -19.68 -15.69
C ALA A 37 -13.91 -18.97 -15.54
N PRO A 38 -13.58 -17.96 -16.37
CA PRO A 38 -12.36 -17.19 -16.14
C PRO A 38 -12.37 -16.81 -14.67
N VAL A 39 -11.41 -17.32 -13.90
CA VAL A 39 -11.22 -16.87 -12.53
C VAL A 39 -10.91 -15.40 -12.73
N ALA A 40 -11.92 -14.55 -12.54
CA ALA A 40 -11.74 -13.11 -12.57
C ALA A 40 -10.55 -12.89 -11.67
N ARG A 41 -9.42 -12.43 -12.24
CA ARG A 41 -8.25 -12.13 -11.44
C ARG A 41 -8.78 -11.23 -10.35
N ARG A 42 -8.72 -11.68 -9.09
CA ARG A 42 -9.00 -10.78 -7.99
C ARG A 42 -8.07 -9.60 -8.24
N PRO A 43 -8.62 -8.38 -8.29
CA PRO A 43 -7.77 -7.22 -8.53
C PRO A 43 -6.66 -7.24 -7.47
N GLU A 44 -5.44 -6.93 -7.90
CA GLU A 44 -4.25 -6.99 -7.05
C GLU A 44 -4.47 -6.07 -5.84
N ASP A 45 -4.04 -6.54 -4.68
CA ASP A 45 -4.16 -5.89 -3.37
C ASP A 45 -2.81 -6.16 -2.70
N GLY A 46 -1.90 -5.21 -2.88
CA GLY A 46 -0.47 -5.35 -2.59
C GLY A 46 -0.17 -5.30 -1.11
N ASP A 47 -0.98 -4.60 -0.33
CA ASP A 47 -0.80 -4.40 1.10
C ASP A 47 -1.76 -5.24 1.97
N GLY A 48 -2.82 -5.80 1.36
CA GLY A 48 -3.72 -6.76 1.97
C GLY A 48 -4.81 -6.12 2.84
N ASP A 49 -5.15 -4.85 2.59
CA ASP A 49 -6.12 -4.10 3.36
C ASP A 49 -7.59 -4.34 2.91
N GLY A 50 -7.76 -5.06 1.79
CA GLY A 50 -9.05 -5.39 1.20
C GLY A 50 -9.52 -4.41 0.11
N VAL A 51 -8.72 -3.39 -0.19
CA VAL A 51 -8.92 -2.42 -1.26
C VAL A 51 -7.95 -2.75 -2.40
N PRO A 52 -8.44 -2.90 -3.64
CA PRO A 52 -7.53 -3.24 -4.72
C PRO A 52 -6.65 -2.07 -5.13
N ASP A 53 -5.39 -2.32 -5.49
CA ASP A 53 -4.33 -1.34 -5.84
C ASP A 53 -4.79 -0.26 -6.81
N GLY A 54 -5.68 -0.61 -7.75
CA GLY A 54 -6.22 0.33 -8.74
C GLY A 54 -7.18 1.39 -8.17
N ARG A 55 -7.63 1.22 -6.93
CA ARG A 55 -8.53 2.09 -6.18
C ARG A 55 -7.97 2.49 -4.82
N ASP A 56 -6.83 1.94 -4.45
CA ASP A 56 -6.18 2.17 -3.17
C ASP A 56 -5.41 3.50 -3.18
N VAL A 57 -5.79 4.40 -2.27
CA VAL A 57 -5.14 5.70 -2.07
C VAL A 57 -3.81 5.59 -1.32
N CYS A 58 -3.50 4.43 -0.70
CA CYS A 58 -2.23 4.14 -0.03
C CYS A 58 -1.71 2.71 -0.31
N ARG A 59 -1.42 2.39 -1.57
CA ARG A 59 -0.93 1.08 -2.10
C ARG A 59 0.18 0.33 -1.37
N GLU A 60 0.87 0.95 -0.42
CA GLU A 60 1.97 0.36 0.33
C GLU A 60 1.67 0.24 1.84
N HIS A 61 0.55 0.81 2.32
CA HIS A 61 0.24 0.97 3.73
C HIS A 61 -1.23 0.63 3.99
N PRO A 62 -1.52 -0.49 4.68
CA PRO A 62 -2.89 -0.95 4.87
C PRO A 62 -3.79 0.08 5.53
N ASN A 63 -4.78 0.59 4.80
CA ASN A 63 -5.78 1.56 5.27
C ASN A 63 -7.18 1.22 4.72
N PRO A 64 -7.88 0.23 5.30
CA PRO A 64 -9.17 -0.22 4.80
C PRO A 64 -10.27 0.86 4.76
N ASP A 65 -10.09 1.95 5.51
CA ASP A 65 -10.98 3.10 5.56
C ASP A 65 -10.72 4.13 4.44
N GLN A 66 -9.59 4.03 3.72
CA GLN A 66 -9.24 4.80 2.52
C GLN A 66 -9.42 6.30 2.71
N ARG A 67 -9.04 6.79 3.89
CA ARG A 67 -9.26 8.17 4.28
C ARG A 67 -8.33 9.10 3.52
N ASP A 68 -8.92 10.08 2.85
CA ASP A 68 -8.27 11.15 2.11
C ASP A 68 -9.05 12.43 2.44
N SER A 69 -8.56 13.21 3.40
CA SER A 69 -9.27 14.37 3.95
C SER A 69 -9.21 15.59 3.01
N ASP A 70 -8.20 15.67 2.14
CA ASP A 70 -7.91 16.78 1.20
C ASP A 70 -8.40 16.52 -0.21
N GLY A 71 -8.71 15.27 -0.52
CA GLY A 71 -9.24 14.84 -1.80
C GLY A 71 -8.22 14.94 -2.93
N ASP A 72 -6.94 14.80 -2.63
CA ASP A 72 -5.88 14.84 -3.64
C ASP A 72 -5.53 13.48 -4.26
N GLY A 73 -6.10 12.41 -3.71
CA GLY A 73 -5.93 11.04 -4.17
C GLY A 73 -4.80 10.28 -3.48
N LEU A 74 -4.16 10.86 -2.47
CA LEU A 74 -3.29 10.17 -1.53
C LEU A 74 -3.98 10.12 -0.15
N GLY A 75 -3.98 8.96 0.50
CA GLY A 75 -4.66 8.84 1.79
C GLY A 75 -3.85 9.45 2.94
N ASN A 76 -4.52 9.89 4.00
CA ASN A 76 -3.90 10.50 5.18
C ASN A 76 -2.78 9.64 5.77
N LEU A 77 -2.88 8.30 5.71
CA LEU A 77 -1.85 7.41 6.24
C LEU A 77 -0.53 7.52 5.47
N CYS A 78 -0.59 7.78 4.17
CA CYS A 78 0.55 7.86 3.27
C CYS A 78 0.84 9.29 2.76
N ASP A 79 0.01 10.27 3.12
CA ASP A 79 0.27 11.69 2.93
C ASP A 79 0.60 12.39 4.26
N ALA A 80 1.86 12.79 4.41
CA ALA A 80 2.32 13.53 5.57
C ALA A 80 2.65 15.00 5.28
N ASP A 81 2.34 15.48 4.07
CA ASP A 81 2.47 16.89 3.68
C ASP A 81 1.18 17.65 4.04
N VAL A 82 0.98 17.86 5.35
CA VAL A 82 -0.28 18.41 5.90
C VAL A 82 -0.44 19.91 5.65
N ASP A 83 0.59 20.58 5.12
CA ASP A 83 0.52 21.96 4.69
C ASP A 83 0.53 22.16 3.17
N GLY A 84 0.72 21.08 2.40
CA GLY A 84 0.61 21.04 0.95
C GLY A 84 1.71 21.86 0.25
N ASP A 85 2.84 22.10 0.91
CA ASP A 85 3.94 22.88 0.34
C ASP A 85 4.89 22.07 -0.56
N GLY A 86 4.65 20.76 -0.65
CA GLY A 86 5.44 19.81 -1.42
C GLY A 86 6.69 19.33 -0.69
N TRP A 87 6.76 19.44 0.65
CA TRP A 87 7.88 18.99 1.46
C TRP A 87 7.46 18.46 2.84
N VAL A 88 7.52 17.14 3.03
CA VAL A 88 7.37 16.55 4.38
C VAL A 88 8.56 16.90 5.27
N THR A 89 8.38 17.86 6.18
CA THR A 89 9.47 18.43 6.98
C THR A 89 9.22 18.46 8.49
N THR A 90 10.33 18.57 9.22
CA THR A 90 10.33 18.99 10.63
C THR A 90 10.66 20.48 10.73
N SER A 91 10.49 21.07 11.91
CA SER A 91 10.86 22.46 12.25
C SER A 91 12.33 22.85 12.04
N PHE A 92 13.21 21.91 11.66
CA PHE A 92 14.65 22.15 11.58
C PHE A 92 15.09 22.96 10.35
N GLY A 93 14.19 23.33 9.42
CA GLY A 93 14.58 23.84 8.09
C GLY A 93 14.18 25.28 7.71
N ARG A 94 13.09 25.85 8.25
CA ARG A 94 12.70 27.25 7.99
C ARG A 94 12.15 27.88 9.27
N ALA A 95 12.82 28.92 9.76
CA ALA A 95 12.46 29.62 10.99
C ALA A 95 11.12 30.39 10.92
N GLU A 96 10.40 30.33 9.80
CA GLU A 96 9.23 31.17 9.54
C GLU A 96 7.89 30.45 9.76
N ARG A 97 7.84 29.11 9.74
CA ARG A 97 6.62 28.31 9.95
C ARG A 97 6.93 26.93 10.55
N PRO A 98 6.04 26.35 11.37
CA PRO A 98 6.11 24.95 11.75
C PRO A 98 6.09 24.06 10.51
N GLY A 99 6.96 23.05 10.43
CA GLY A 99 6.85 21.99 9.41
C GLY A 99 5.72 21.01 9.74
N ASP A 100 5.47 20.05 8.86
CA ASP A 100 4.34 19.10 8.95
C ASP A 100 4.28 18.33 10.25
N VAL A 101 5.41 17.72 10.63
CA VAL A 101 5.49 16.92 11.85
C VAL A 101 5.23 17.78 13.09
N GLU A 102 5.69 19.04 13.08
CA GLU A 102 5.41 19.98 14.16
C GLU A 102 3.95 20.40 14.18
N ARG A 103 3.31 20.61 13.03
CA ARG A 103 1.89 20.93 12.95
C ARG A 103 1.00 19.84 13.55
N ILE A 104 1.27 18.58 13.22
CA ILE A 104 0.55 17.43 13.80
C ILE A 104 0.78 17.41 15.31
N ALA A 105 2.03 17.58 15.76
CA ALA A 105 2.37 17.60 17.18
C ALA A 105 1.73 18.77 17.94
N LEU A 106 1.61 19.95 17.33
CA LEU A 106 0.93 21.11 17.90
C LEU A 106 -0.57 20.87 18.02
N THR A 107 -1.18 20.21 17.05
CA THR A 107 -2.61 19.84 17.07
C THR A 107 -2.89 18.83 18.18
N ALA A 108 -2.07 17.78 18.27
CA ALA A 108 -2.14 16.80 19.36
C ALA A 108 -1.97 17.46 20.74
N LYS A 109 -0.99 18.37 20.86
CA LYS A 109 -0.73 19.11 22.12
C LYS A 109 -1.87 20.04 22.49
N ALA A 110 -2.54 20.64 21.51
CA ALA A 110 -3.70 21.50 21.71
C ALA A 110 -4.97 20.72 22.08
N LEU A 111 -4.93 19.37 22.04
CA LEU A 111 -6.13 18.52 22.12
C LEU A 111 -7.18 18.93 21.07
N ALA A 112 -6.70 19.44 19.93
CA ALA A 112 -7.52 19.84 18.81
C ALA A 112 -7.70 18.65 17.86
N TYR A 113 -8.74 18.73 17.05
CA TYR A 113 -8.99 17.75 16.00
C TYR A 113 -8.81 18.43 14.65
N ASP A 114 -8.01 17.80 13.79
CA ASP A 114 -7.87 18.13 12.39
C ASP A 114 -7.91 16.82 11.60
N PRO A 115 -8.86 16.64 10.66
CA PRO A 115 -8.94 15.44 9.86
C PRO A 115 -7.68 15.10 9.06
N HIS A 116 -6.83 16.06 8.70
CA HIS A 116 -5.56 15.82 8.00
C HIS A 116 -4.43 15.44 8.95
N HIS A 117 -4.58 15.68 10.25
CA HIS A 117 -3.58 15.31 11.25
C HIS A 117 -3.92 13.98 11.97
N ASP A 118 -5.04 13.36 11.64
CA ASP A 118 -5.51 12.05 12.12
C ASP A 118 -5.14 11.00 11.08
N LEU A 119 -3.89 10.54 11.14
CA LEU A 119 -3.23 9.69 10.16
C LEU A 119 -3.58 8.20 10.35
N ASP A 120 -3.90 7.78 11.59
CA ASP A 120 -4.31 6.40 11.88
C ASP A 120 -5.83 6.19 11.82
N GLY A 121 -6.61 7.26 11.62
CA GLY A 121 -8.06 7.20 11.41
C GLY A 121 -8.86 6.85 12.66
N ASP A 122 -8.27 6.90 13.86
CA ASP A 122 -8.94 6.53 15.11
C ASP A 122 -9.89 7.62 15.65
N GLY A 123 -9.95 8.77 14.96
CA GLY A 123 -10.79 9.90 15.31
C GLY A 123 -10.16 10.84 16.35
N ARG A 124 -8.85 10.72 16.58
CA ARG A 124 -8.07 11.59 17.47
C ARG A 124 -6.81 12.04 16.75
N VAL A 125 -6.25 13.15 17.25
CA VAL A 125 -4.91 13.58 16.90
C VAL A 125 -4.08 13.45 18.18
N ASP A 126 -3.28 12.38 18.27
CA ASP A 126 -2.50 12.06 19.45
C ASP A 126 -1.03 11.72 19.12
N ARG A 127 -0.34 11.01 20.03
CA ARG A 127 1.06 10.65 19.84
C ARG A 127 1.26 9.62 18.73
N ARG A 128 0.23 8.85 18.37
CA ARG A 128 0.26 7.87 17.28
C ARG A 128 0.39 8.56 15.95
N ASP A 129 -0.39 9.60 15.69
CA ASP A 129 -0.29 10.42 14.48
C ASP A 129 1.07 11.07 14.35
N VAL A 130 1.57 11.65 15.45
CA VAL A 130 2.93 12.19 15.47
C VAL A 130 3.96 11.11 15.17
N SER A 131 3.78 9.89 15.68
CA SER A 131 4.71 8.78 15.41
C SER A 131 4.65 8.33 13.95
N LEU A 132 3.46 8.27 13.35
CA LEU A 132 3.28 7.97 11.93
C LEU A 132 3.93 9.05 11.05
N ALA A 133 3.73 10.33 11.38
CA ALA A 133 4.37 11.44 10.69
C ALA A 133 5.91 11.37 10.73
N HIS A 134 6.50 10.79 11.79
CA HIS A 134 7.93 10.57 11.84
C HIS A 134 8.41 9.41 10.97
N VAL A 135 7.56 8.41 10.70
CA VAL A 135 7.88 7.29 9.81
C VAL A 135 7.84 7.73 8.33
N THR A 136 6.99 8.70 8.02
CA THR A 136 6.83 9.26 6.68
C THR A 136 7.75 10.45 6.40
N LEU A 137 8.59 10.86 7.36
CA LEU A 137 9.61 11.89 7.16
C LEU A 137 10.48 11.59 5.93
N PHE A 138 10.57 12.56 5.02
CA PHE A 138 11.31 12.45 3.75
C PHE A 138 10.75 11.45 2.74
N GLN A 139 9.56 10.88 2.95
CA GLN A 139 8.82 10.25 1.86
C GLN A 139 8.47 11.29 0.79
N ARG A 140 8.09 10.82 -0.41
CA ARG A 140 7.63 11.74 -1.45
C ARG A 140 6.37 12.43 -0.91
N PRO A 141 6.36 13.76 -0.82
CA PRO A 141 5.16 14.47 -0.40
C PRO A 141 4.03 14.15 -1.36
N GLY A 142 2.84 13.99 -0.78
CA GLY A 142 1.64 13.88 -1.58
C GLY A 142 1.36 15.18 -2.34
N PRO A 143 0.51 15.12 -3.37
CA PRO A 143 0.10 16.31 -4.06
C PRO A 143 -0.86 17.07 -3.15
N GLY A 144 -0.47 18.16 -2.49
CA GLY A 144 -1.43 18.89 -1.65
C GLY A 144 -2.76 19.22 -2.35
N ALA A 145 -3.83 19.32 -1.56
CA ALA A 145 -5.19 19.63 -2.01
C ALA A 145 -5.20 20.58 -3.22
N ARG A 146 -5.79 20.15 -4.35
CA ARG A 146 -5.90 21.01 -5.53
C ARG A 146 -6.61 22.30 -5.11
N ALA A 147 -5.90 23.42 -5.12
CA ALA A 147 -6.53 24.72 -5.05
C ALA A 147 -7.57 24.78 -6.18
N GLU A 148 -8.86 24.84 -5.83
CA GLU A 148 -9.93 25.18 -6.77
C GLU A 148 -9.56 26.52 -7.42
N GLY A 149 -8.92 26.51 -8.60
CA GLY A 149 -8.55 27.76 -9.27
C GLY A 149 -7.42 27.78 -10.30
N SER A 150 -6.68 26.70 -10.57
CA SER A 150 -5.73 26.71 -11.69
C SER A 150 -6.16 25.76 -12.82
N GLU A 151 -7.16 26.18 -13.59
CA GLU A 151 -7.42 25.63 -14.93
C GLU A 151 -6.20 25.89 -15.84
N PRO A 152 -5.76 24.91 -16.65
CA PRO A 152 -4.85 25.19 -17.74
C PRO A 152 -5.61 25.90 -18.87
N ARG A 153 -5.08 27.06 -19.31
CA ARG A 153 -5.51 27.74 -20.54
C ARG A 153 -5.11 26.96 -21.79
#